data_AF-A0A6G9HK01-F1
#
_entry.id   AF-A0A6G9HK01-F1
#
_cell.length_a   1.000
_cell.length_b   1.000
_cell.length_c   1.000
_cell.angle_alpha   90.00
_cell.angle_beta   90.00
_cell.angle_gamma   90.00
#
_symmetry.space_group_name_H-M   'P 1'
#
loop_
_entity.id
_entity.type
_entity.pdbx_description
1 polymer ?
#
loop_
_entity_poly.entity_id
_entity_poly.type
_entity_poly.pdbx_seq_one_letter_code
_entity_poly.pdbx_strand_id
1 'polypeptide(L)' 'MGGRSQKAMDYLKTVGFTNVKNLKGGILEWVDKVDPSQPKY' A
#
# COMPACT_ATOMS: atom_id res chain seq x y z
N MET A 1 2.13 -1.44 -11.28
CA MET A 1 1.13 -0.58 -10.62
C MET A 1 0.38 -1.38 -9.56
N GLY A 2 0.58 -1.08 -8.27
CA GLY A 2 -0.15 -1.74 -7.18
C GLY A 2 -1.54 -1.15 -7.02
N GLY A 3 -2.59 -1.91 -7.34
CA GLY A 3 -3.99 -1.46 -7.25
C GLY A 3 -4.84 -2.20 -6.22
N ARG A 4 -4.34 -3.29 -5.64
CA ARG A 4 -5.11 -4.13 -4.69
C ARG A 4 -5.35 -3.41 -3.36
N SER A 5 -4.30 -2.82 -2.80
CA SER A 5 -4.38 -2.04 -1.55
C SER A 5 -5.20 -0.75 -1.72
N GLN A 6 -5.18 -0.16 -2.91
CA GLN A 6 -6.02 1.00 -3.24
C GLN A 6 -7.51 0.63 -3.19
N LYS A 7 -7.92 -0.47 -3.86
CA LYS A 7 -9.30 -0.97 -3.82
C LYS A 7 -9.75 -1.30 -2.40
N ALA A 8 -8.87 -1.91 -1.59
CA ALA A 8 -9.17 -2.19 -0.19
C ALA A 8 -9.37 -0.91 0.63
N MET A 9 -8.52 0.11 0.45
CA MET A 9 -8.69 1.40 1.10
C MET A 9 -10.01 2.06 0.70
N ASP A 10 -10.36 2.03 -0.59
CA ASP A 10 -11.58 2.65 -1.08
C ASP A 10 -12.82 1.95 -0.49
N TYR A 11 -12.82 0.62 -0.42
CA TYR A 11 -13.87 -0.12 0.28
C TYR A 11 -13.93 0.22 1.77
N LEU A 12 -12.81 0.26 2.49
CA LEU A 12 -12.79 0.58 3.92
C LEU A 12 -13.37 1.97 4.21
N LYS A 13 -13.11 2.95 3.33
CA LYS A 13 -13.75 4.27 3.42
C LYS A 13 -15.27 4.20 3.25
N THR A 14 -15.78 3.34 2.36
CA THR A 14 -17.24 3.18 2.15
C THR A 14 -17.97 2.61 3.37
N VAL A 15 -17.29 1.81 4.20
CA VAL A 15 -17.88 1.22 5.41
C VAL A 15 -17.61 2.02 6.69
N GLY A 16 -17.13 3.26 6.55
CA GLY A 16 -17.03 4.22 7.65
C GLY A 16 -15.66 4.34 8.33
N PHE A 17 -14.63 3.65 7.83
CA PHE A 17 -13.27 3.89 8.34
C PHE A 17 -12.74 5.24 7.86
N THR A 18 -12.37 6.11 8.81
CA THR A 18 -11.94 7.48 8.52
C THR A 18 -10.42 7.63 8.40
N ASN A 19 -9.65 6.74 9.03
CA ASN A 19 -8.19 6.79 9.04
C ASN A 19 -7.58 5.57 8.34
N VAL A 20 -7.70 5.53 7.01
CA VAL A 20 -7.14 4.46 6.17
C VAL A 20 -6.02 5.03 5.31
N LYS A 21 -4.85 4.39 5.32
CA LYS A 21 -3.66 4.80 4.56
C LYS A 21 -3.26 3.70 3.58
N ASN A 22 -2.91 4.09 2.35
CA ASN A 22 -2.35 3.21 1.34
C ASN A 22 -0.88 3.57 1.10
N LEU A 23 0.01 2.57 1.12
CA LEU A 23 1.42 2.77 0.83
C LEU A 23 1.61 2.97 -0.68
N LYS A 24 1.96 4.18 -1.09
CA LYS A 24 2.28 4.48 -2.49
C LYS A 24 3.45 3.61 -2.94
N GLY A 25 3.31 2.99 -4.11
CA GLY A 25 4.31 2.09 -4.68
C GLY A 25 4.41 0.71 -4.03
N GLY A 26 3.70 0.47 -2.91
CA GLY A 26 3.65 -0.82 -2.23
C GLY A 26 5.01 -1.28 -1.70
N ILE A 27 5.16 -2.59 -1.53
CA ILE A 27 6.38 -3.18 -0.98
C ILE A 27 7.60 -2.93 -1.87
N LEU A 28 7.45 -2.93 -3.20
CA LEU A 28 8.57 -2.71 -4.11
C LEU A 28 9.21 -1.33 -3.92
N GLU A 29 8.38 -0.27 -3.85
CA GLU A 29 8.90 1.08 -3.61
C GLU A 29 9.49 1.23 -2.19
N TRP A 30 8.96 0.49 -1.21
CA TRP A 30 9.56 0.43 0.12
C TRP A 30 10.95 -0.22 0.10
N VAL A 31 11.10 -1.36 -0.58
CA VAL A 31 12.41 -2.01 -0.74
C VAL A 31 13.38 -1.07 -1.45
N ASP A 32 12.92 -0.34 -2.47
CA ASP A 32 13.77 0.57 -3.22
C ASP A 32 14.24 1.79 -2.41
N LYS A 33 13.38 2.34 -1.53
CA LYS A 33 13.61 3.65 -0.90
C LYS A 33 13.90 3.61 0.59
N VAL A 34 13.50 2.56 1.28
CA VAL A 34 13.51 2.50 2.75
C VAL A 34 14.36 1.35 3.26
N ASP A 35 14.12 0.12 2.79
CA ASP A 35 14.87 -1.06 3.23
C ASP A 35 15.27 -1.96 2.04
N PRO A 36 16.43 -1.70 1.41
CA PRO A 36 16.94 -2.49 0.30
C PRO A 36 17.36 -3.92 0.66
N SER A 37 17.39 -4.28 1.95
CA SER A 37 17.76 -5.64 2.38
C SER A 37 16.61 -6.65 2.18
N GLN A 38 15.38 -6.16 2.00
CA GLN A 38 14.21 -7.00 1.79
C GLN A 38 14.22 -7.66 0.39
N PRO A 39 13.75 -8.90 0.26
CA PRO A 39 13.60 -9.56 -1.03
C PRO A 39 12.48 -8.90 -1.88
N LYS A 40 12.72 -8.80 -3.20
CA LYS A 40 11.70 -8.37 -4.18
C LYS A 40 11.05 -9.59 -4.82
N TYR A 41 9.72 -9.61 -4.88
CA TYR A 41 8.91 -10.64 -5.53
C TYR A 41 7.65 -10.04 -6.16
#